data_AF-A0A370DSB2-F1
#
_entry.id   AF-A0A370DSB2-F1
#
_cell.length_a   1.000
_cell.length_b   1.000
_cell.length_c   1.000
_cell.angle_alpha   90.00
_cell.angle_beta   90.00
_cell.angle_gamma   90.00
#
_symmetry.space_group_name_H-M   'P 1'
#
loop_
_entity.id
_entity.type
_entity.pdbx_description
1 polymer ?
#
loop_
_entity_poly.entity_id
_entity_poly.type
_entity_poly.pdbx_seq_one_letter_code
_entity_poly.pdbx_strand_id
1 'polypeptide(L)'
;MVNYGNAAVNGMSLYDIAVDTKDYLVWSQGDANSCVRNGWRYWEHSAGPDNSANQWPALALAEAATRWGIDANPVAKAQQDGWLSASQYPGTTGHGGGFCYTYCGSANYARTAAGVIDHQWVGTPIGDSRVQRALDYLERNFFTTASDGNTRNFYAMYGFYKAMKLYGTSD
;
A
#
# COMPACT_ATOMS: atom_id res chain seq x y z
N MET A 1 -0.26 19.90 -38.39
CA MET A 1 0.20 18.64 -37.78
C MET A 1 -1.02 17.94 -37.20
N VAL A 2 -1.28 16.69 -37.57
CA VAL A 2 -2.33 15.88 -36.93
C VAL A 2 -1.71 15.28 -35.68
N ASN A 3 -2.28 15.58 -34.53
CA ASN A 3 -1.81 15.08 -33.24
C ASN A 3 -2.40 13.68 -33.02
N TYR A 4 -1.53 12.67 -33.00
CA TYR A 4 -1.91 11.26 -32.80
C TYR A 4 -2.01 10.87 -31.32
N GLY A 5 -1.94 11.83 -30.39
CA GLY A 5 -2.08 11.58 -28.97
C GLY A 5 -3.51 11.18 -28.58
N ASN A 6 -3.64 10.36 -27.53
CA ASN A 6 -4.95 10.08 -26.92
C ASN A 6 -5.61 11.41 -26.52
N ALA A 7 -6.81 11.67 -27.05
CA ALA A 7 -7.55 12.91 -26.84
C ALA A 7 -7.75 13.25 -25.36
N ALA A 8 -7.82 12.24 -24.49
CA ALA A 8 -7.99 12.41 -23.05
C ALA A 8 -6.78 13.05 -22.35
N VAL A 9 -5.57 12.95 -22.93
CA VAL A 9 -4.33 13.50 -22.33
C VAL A 9 -3.63 14.52 -23.24
N ASN A 10 -4.24 14.84 -24.37
CA ASN A 10 -3.62 15.74 -25.33
C ASN A 10 -3.62 17.18 -24.81
N GLY A 11 -2.43 17.79 -24.75
CA GLY A 11 -2.25 19.14 -24.19
C GLY A 11 -2.06 19.18 -22.67
N MET A 12 -2.12 18.03 -21.99
CA MET A 12 -1.82 17.93 -20.56
C MET A 12 -0.31 17.90 -20.31
N SER A 13 0.13 18.59 -19.28
CA SER A 13 1.46 18.39 -18.70
C SER A 13 1.51 17.10 -17.88
N LEU A 14 2.72 16.65 -17.53
CA LEU A 14 2.88 15.53 -16.59
C LEU A 14 2.27 15.84 -15.22
N TYR A 15 2.26 17.12 -14.82
CA TYR A 15 1.61 17.57 -13.60
C TYR A 15 0.09 17.37 -13.67
N ASP A 16 -0.54 17.74 -14.79
CA ASP A 16 -1.99 17.54 -14.97
C ASP A 16 -2.34 16.05 -14.93
N ILE A 17 -1.53 15.22 -15.60
CA ILE A 17 -1.70 13.75 -15.57
C ILE A 17 -1.57 13.21 -14.14
N ALA A 18 -0.68 13.79 -13.33
CA ALA A 18 -0.49 13.39 -11.94
C ALA A 18 -1.67 13.79 -11.04
N VAL A 19 -2.26 14.97 -11.26
CA VAL A 19 -3.49 15.40 -10.58
C VAL A 19 -4.62 14.42 -10.89
N ASP A 20 -4.84 14.11 -12.17
CA ASP A 20 -5.88 13.18 -12.59
C ASP A 20 -5.65 11.76 -12.05
N THR A 21 -4.40 11.30 -12.06
CA THR A 21 -4.02 10.01 -11.49
C THR A 21 -4.31 9.97 -9.99
N LYS A 22 -3.95 11.02 -9.24
CA LYS A 22 -4.26 11.13 -7.81
C LYS A 22 -5.76 11.09 -7.57
N ASP A 23 -6.54 11.84 -8.35
CA ASP A 23 -8.00 11.89 -8.21
C ASP A 23 -8.64 10.54 -8.51
N TYR A 24 -8.19 9.84 -9.55
CA TYR A 24 -8.66 8.49 -9.84
C TYR A 24 -8.28 7.49 -8.73
N LEU A 25 -7.05 7.54 -8.21
CA LEU A 25 -6.62 6.65 -7.13
C LEU A 25 -7.44 6.87 -5.85
N VAL A 26 -7.71 8.13 -5.49
CA VAL A 26 -8.57 8.46 -4.34
C VAL A 26 -10.00 8.02 -4.59
N TRP A 27 -10.55 8.29 -5.77
CA TRP A 27 -11.91 7.91 -6.12
C TRP A 27 -12.10 6.39 -6.14
N SER A 28 -11.15 5.63 -6.68
CA SER A 28 -11.26 4.17 -6.89
C SER A 28 -11.16 3.33 -5.61
N GLN A 29 -10.76 3.93 -4.48
CA GLN A 29 -10.64 3.24 -3.20
C GLN A 29 -11.98 2.61 -2.78
N GLY A 30 -11.95 1.42 -2.18
CA GLY A 30 -13.16 0.69 -1.79
C GLY A 30 -14.03 1.46 -0.79
N ASP A 31 -15.31 1.66 -1.13
CA ASP A 31 -16.25 2.45 -0.35
C ASP A 31 -16.61 1.85 1.03
N ALA A 32 -16.78 2.72 2.02
CA ALA A 32 -17.11 2.41 3.41
C ALA A 32 -18.48 1.70 3.63
N ASN A 33 -19.39 1.74 2.66
CA ASN A 33 -20.77 1.25 2.81
C ASN A 33 -21.00 -0.20 2.37
N SER A 34 -19.94 -0.94 2.06
CA SER A 34 -20.03 -2.35 1.72
C SER A 34 -19.06 -3.19 2.57
N CYS A 35 -19.18 -4.51 2.51
CA CYS A 35 -18.30 -5.49 3.17
C CYS A 35 -16.84 -5.51 2.62
N VAL A 36 -16.42 -4.41 1.99
CA VAL A 36 -15.31 -4.23 1.04
C VAL A 36 -14.37 -3.10 1.49
N ARG A 37 -14.51 -2.65 2.73
CA ARG A 37 -14.07 -1.33 3.16
C ARG A 37 -12.58 -1.06 2.92
N ASN A 38 -12.28 0.24 2.69
CA ASN A 38 -11.09 0.91 3.21
C ASN A 38 -9.77 0.69 2.46
N GLY A 39 -9.73 0.00 1.31
CA GLY A 39 -8.48 -0.25 0.60
C GLY A 39 -8.65 -0.43 -0.91
N TRP A 40 -7.58 -0.75 -1.62
CA TRP A 40 -7.58 -0.92 -3.08
C TRP A 40 -7.54 -2.39 -3.54
N ARG A 41 -7.99 -2.60 -4.77
CA ARG A 41 -7.78 -3.82 -5.56
C ARG A 41 -7.43 -3.44 -6.99
N TYR A 42 -7.37 -4.44 -7.87
CA TYR A 42 -7.05 -4.31 -9.29
C TYR A 42 -8.13 -3.64 -10.15
N TRP A 43 -9.28 -3.26 -9.57
CA TRP A 43 -10.35 -2.49 -10.22
C TRP A 43 -10.99 -1.54 -9.21
N GLU A 44 -11.66 -0.49 -9.70
CA GLU A 44 -12.34 0.49 -8.86
C GLU A 44 -13.47 -0.11 -8.02
N HIS A 45 -13.66 0.43 -6.81
CA HIS A 45 -14.80 0.14 -5.91
C HIS A 45 -15.05 -1.34 -5.65
N SER A 46 -13.97 -2.10 -5.58
CA SER A 46 -13.98 -3.54 -5.74
C SER A 46 -13.92 -4.31 -4.44
N ALA A 47 -14.78 -5.33 -4.34
CA ALA A 47 -14.87 -6.24 -3.20
C ALA A 47 -13.53 -6.83 -2.77
N GLY A 48 -13.22 -6.75 -1.47
CA GLY A 48 -12.09 -7.42 -0.85
C GLY A 48 -10.75 -6.81 -1.26
N PRO A 49 -10.30 -5.75 -0.57
CA PRO A 49 -9.01 -5.14 -0.84
C PRO A 49 -7.86 -6.15 -0.72
N ASP A 50 -6.80 -5.88 -1.47
CA ASP A 50 -5.67 -6.77 -1.64
C ASP A 50 -4.36 -6.05 -1.31
N ASN A 51 -3.64 -6.48 -0.27
CA ASN A 51 -2.40 -5.84 0.15
C ASN A 51 -1.29 -5.85 -0.93
N SER A 52 -1.31 -6.80 -1.88
CA SER A 52 -0.40 -6.74 -3.03
C SER A 52 -0.72 -5.59 -3.99
N ALA A 53 -1.97 -5.10 -4.01
CA ALA A 53 -2.43 -3.94 -4.77
C ALA A 53 -2.30 -2.62 -3.98
N ASN A 54 -2.61 -2.60 -2.69
CA ASN A 54 -2.70 -1.37 -1.87
C ASN A 54 -1.40 -0.54 -1.84
N GLN A 55 -0.24 -1.19 -1.89
CA GLN A 55 1.05 -0.49 -1.90
C GLN A 55 1.22 0.47 -3.08
N TRP A 56 0.59 0.22 -4.24
CA TRP A 56 0.86 1.00 -5.45
C TRP A 56 0.17 2.37 -5.42
N PRO A 57 -1.14 2.46 -5.09
CA PRO A 57 -1.77 3.75 -4.82
C PRO A 57 -1.07 4.52 -3.70
N ALA A 58 -0.73 3.88 -2.58
CA ALA A 58 -0.04 4.55 -1.48
C ALA A 58 1.31 5.16 -1.91
N LEU A 59 2.13 4.42 -2.65
CA LEU A 59 3.39 4.94 -3.21
C LEU A 59 3.17 6.12 -4.16
N ALA A 60 2.22 6.00 -5.09
CA ALA A 60 1.94 7.05 -6.06
C ALA A 60 1.44 8.33 -5.38
N LEU A 61 0.54 8.20 -4.39
CA LEU A 61 -0.01 9.32 -3.63
C LEU A 61 1.04 9.94 -2.71
N ALA A 62 1.95 9.15 -2.13
CA ALA A 62 3.09 9.65 -1.36
C ALA A 62 4.03 10.49 -2.25
N GLU A 63 4.40 9.97 -3.43
CA GLU A 63 5.31 10.65 -4.36
C GLU A 63 4.69 11.93 -4.95
N ALA A 64 3.40 11.91 -5.28
CA ALA A 64 2.69 13.08 -5.78
C ALA A 64 2.71 14.24 -4.77
N ALA A 65 2.53 13.94 -3.48
CA ALA A 65 2.61 14.92 -2.41
C ALA A 65 4.05 15.45 -2.24
N THR A 66 5.05 14.57 -2.16
CA THR A 66 6.45 14.98 -1.86
C THR A 66 7.11 15.71 -3.01
N ARG A 67 6.89 15.27 -4.26
CA ARG A 67 7.54 15.84 -5.45
C ARG A 67 6.82 17.06 -5.99
N TRP A 68 5.49 17.05 -5.97
CA TRP A 68 4.68 18.03 -6.70
C TRP A 68 3.74 18.84 -5.81
N GLY A 69 3.64 18.54 -4.50
CA GLY A 69 2.68 19.21 -3.62
C GLY A 69 1.22 18.87 -3.97
N ILE A 70 0.99 17.73 -4.63
CA ILE A 70 -0.36 17.25 -4.97
C ILE A 70 -0.84 16.36 -3.83
N ASP A 71 -1.53 16.96 -2.87
CA ASP A 71 -2.03 16.21 -1.71
C ASP A 71 -3.28 15.39 -2.03
N ALA A 72 -3.31 14.16 -1.49
CA ALA A 72 -4.48 13.32 -1.48
C ALA A 72 -5.51 13.81 -0.46
N ASN A 73 -6.80 13.57 -0.71
CA ASN A 73 -7.85 13.88 0.26
C ASN A 73 -7.60 13.11 1.58
N PRO A 74 -7.55 13.78 2.76
CA PRO A 74 -7.33 13.12 4.05
C PRO A 74 -8.30 11.98 4.36
N VAL A 75 -9.51 12.00 3.79
CA VAL A 75 -10.49 10.92 3.93
C VAL A 75 -9.94 9.60 3.40
N ALA A 76 -9.17 9.61 2.30
CA ALA A 76 -8.59 8.39 1.73
C ALA A 76 -7.54 7.74 2.66
N LYS A 77 -6.78 8.58 3.39
CA LYS A 77 -5.84 8.10 4.41
C LYS A 77 -6.57 7.49 5.60
N ALA A 78 -7.67 8.11 6.05
CA ALA A 78 -8.49 7.59 7.14
C ALA A 78 -9.17 6.26 6.78
N GLN A 79 -9.64 6.13 5.53
CA GLN A 79 -10.11 4.85 4.99
C GLN A 79 -8.98 3.83 5.06
N GLN A 80 -7.81 4.13 4.48
CA GLN A 80 -6.68 3.20 4.45
C GLN A 80 -6.23 2.73 5.85
N ASP A 81 -6.19 3.61 6.84
CA ASP A 81 -5.87 3.23 8.22
C ASP A 81 -6.86 2.20 8.81
N GLY A 82 -8.14 2.31 8.43
CA GLY A 82 -9.16 1.31 8.73
C GLY A 82 -8.90 -0.04 8.07
N TRP A 83 -8.37 -0.07 6.84
CA TRP A 83 -7.98 -1.32 6.17
C TRP A 83 -6.75 -1.95 6.80
N LEU A 84 -5.77 -1.15 7.20
CA LEU A 84 -4.58 -1.64 7.89
C LEU A 84 -4.95 -2.33 9.20
N SER A 85 -5.90 -1.73 9.94
CA SER A 85 -6.42 -2.32 11.16
C SER A 85 -7.18 -3.64 10.92
N ALA A 86 -7.87 -3.77 9.78
CA ALA A 86 -8.63 -4.97 9.45
C ALA A 86 -7.77 -6.11 8.88
N SER A 87 -6.72 -5.79 8.13
CA SER A 87 -5.91 -6.75 7.37
C SER A 87 -4.62 -7.17 8.06
N GLN A 88 -4.25 -6.52 9.17
CA GLN A 88 -3.13 -6.92 10.01
C GLN A 88 -3.54 -8.01 11.01
N TYR A 89 -2.78 -9.09 11.08
CA TYR A 89 -2.98 -10.14 12.06
C TYR A 89 -2.59 -9.65 13.48
N PRO A 90 -3.45 -9.83 14.50
CA PRO A 90 -3.14 -9.37 15.86
C PRO A 90 -2.07 -10.23 16.55
N GLY A 91 -1.41 -9.68 17.57
CA GLY A 91 -0.40 -10.40 18.36
C GLY A 91 0.98 -10.49 17.72
N THR A 92 1.89 -11.24 18.34
CA THR A 92 3.33 -11.25 18.01
C THR A 92 3.88 -12.65 17.71
N THR A 93 3.07 -13.71 17.73
CA THR A 93 3.53 -15.09 17.46
C THR A 93 2.92 -15.63 16.18
N GLY A 94 3.60 -16.57 15.51
CA GLY A 94 3.14 -17.13 14.22
C GLY A 94 2.92 -16.05 13.17
N HIS A 95 1.66 -15.85 12.77
CA HIS A 95 1.25 -14.79 11.82
C HIS A 95 1.18 -13.39 12.44
N GLY A 96 1.32 -13.25 13.76
CA GLY A 96 1.21 -11.98 14.49
C GLY A 96 2.01 -10.85 13.86
N GLY A 97 1.34 -9.72 13.58
CA GLY A 97 1.90 -8.54 12.94
C GLY A 97 1.91 -8.56 11.41
N GLY A 98 1.80 -9.74 10.79
CA GLY A 98 1.79 -9.88 9.34
C GLY A 98 0.47 -9.47 8.71
N PHE A 99 0.50 -9.09 7.43
CA PHE A 99 -0.67 -8.65 6.68
C PHE A 99 -1.23 -9.73 5.76
N CYS A 100 -2.56 -9.77 5.69
CA CYS A 100 -3.36 -10.79 5.00
C CYS A 100 -4.16 -10.19 3.81
N TYR A 101 -5.14 -10.93 3.29
CA TYR A 101 -6.18 -10.41 2.39
C TYR A 101 -7.47 -10.09 3.16
N THR A 102 -8.61 -9.99 2.45
CA THR A 102 -9.98 -9.72 2.93
C THR A 102 -10.36 -10.40 4.26
N TYR A 103 -9.70 -11.49 4.63
CA TYR A 103 -9.72 -12.03 6.00
C TYR A 103 -8.32 -12.48 6.44
N CYS A 104 -8.05 -12.36 7.75
CA CYS A 104 -6.80 -12.75 8.40
C CYS A 104 -6.68 -14.28 8.53
N GLY A 105 -6.39 -14.97 7.43
CA GLY A 105 -6.14 -16.42 7.41
C GLY A 105 -4.70 -16.83 7.12
N SER A 106 -3.95 -16.01 6.37
CA SER A 106 -2.55 -16.30 6.04
C SER A 106 -1.82 -14.99 5.76
N ALA A 107 -0.90 -14.63 6.64
CA ALA A 107 0.03 -13.53 6.41
C ALA A 107 1.19 -13.99 5.51
N ASN A 108 1.72 -13.10 4.69
CA ASN A 108 2.98 -13.37 3.98
C ASN A 108 3.92 -12.15 3.95
N TYR A 109 5.14 -12.38 3.47
CA TYR A 109 6.20 -11.39 3.49
C TYR A 109 5.88 -10.15 2.65
N ALA A 110 5.47 -10.36 1.39
CA ALA A 110 5.20 -9.27 0.46
C ALA A 110 4.01 -8.39 0.89
N ARG A 111 2.94 -9.01 1.40
CA ARG A 111 1.78 -8.28 1.94
C ARG A 111 2.16 -7.50 3.18
N THR A 112 3.02 -8.05 4.04
CA THR A 112 3.47 -7.34 5.25
C THR A 112 4.31 -6.13 4.89
N ALA A 113 5.22 -6.25 3.92
CA ALA A 113 5.96 -5.10 3.42
C ALA A 113 5.04 -4.03 2.80
N ALA A 114 3.99 -4.44 2.07
CA ALA A 114 2.97 -3.53 1.57
C ALA A 114 2.22 -2.79 2.70
N GLY A 115 1.81 -3.50 3.76
CA GLY A 115 1.17 -2.88 4.92
C GLY A 115 2.07 -1.85 5.63
N VAL A 116 3.39 -2.08 5.65
CA VAL A 116 4.37 -1.10 6.16
C VAL A 116 4.41 0.15 5.26
N ILE A 117 4.45 0.00 3.93
CA ILE A 117 4.37 1.12 2.97
C ILE A 117 3.11 1.95 3.21
N ASP A 118 1.97 1.28 3.37
CA ASP A 118 0.69 1.95 3.59
C ASP A 118 0.65 2.65 4.95
N HIS A 119 1.19 2.05 6.01
CA HIS A 119 1.36 2.71 7.31
C HIS A 119 2.16 4.01 7.19
N GLN A 120 3.21 4.04 6.36
CA GLN A 120 3.99 5.25 6.14
C GLN A 120 3.15 6.32 5.46
N TRP A 121 2.40 5.97 4.41
CA TRP A 121 1.58 6.93 3.67
C TRP A 121 0.45 7.54 4.51
N VAL A 122 -0.22 6.73 5.35
CA VAL A 122 -1.24 7.23 6.29
C VAL A 122 -0.63 8.01 7.47
N GLY A 123 0.69 8.03 7.61
CA GLY A 123 1.41 8.80 8.62
C GLY A 123 1.55 8.09 9.97
N THR A 124 1.46 6.76 10.00
CA THR A 124 1.70 5.99 11.23
C THR A 124 3.19 6.07 11.58
N PRO A 125 3.57 6.57 12.78
CA PRO A 125 4.97 6.65 13.18
C PRO A 125 5.66 5.29 13.23
N ILE A 126 6.97 5.25 12.96
CA ILE A 126 7.72 3.98 12.95
C ILE A 126 7.66 3.26 14.31
N GLY A 127 7.61 4.00 15.42
CA GLY A 127 7.49 3.44 16.78
C GLY A 127 6.09 2.98 17.16
N ASP A 128 5.08 3.14 16.30
CA ASP A 128 3.74 2.63 16.56
C ASP A 128 3.75 1.10 16.66
N SER A 129 3.01 0.56 17.63
CA SER A 129 2.94 -0.89 17.85
C SER A 129 2.50 -1.69 16.61
N ARG A 130 1.66 -1.13 15.74
CA ARG A 130 1.22 -1.77 14.49
C ARG A 130 2.38 -1.91 13.51
N VAL A 131 3.17 -0.85 13.36
CA VAL A 131 4.36 -0.85 12.50
C VAL A 131 5.42 -1.80 13.08
N GLN A 132 5.71 -1.70 14.38
CA GLN A 132 6.69 -2.56 15.03
C GLN A 132 6.35 -4.05 14.89
N ARG A 133 5.09 -4.46 15.11
CA ARG A 133 4.69 -5.86 14.90
C ARG A 133 4.86 -6.33 13.45
N ALA A 134 4.63 -5.46 12.47
CA ALA A 134 4.85 -5.78 11.06
C ALA A 134 6.34 -5.97 10.76
N LEU A 135 7.20 -5.10 11.32
CA LEU A 135 8.65 -5.23 11.24
C LEU A 135 9.13 -6.53 11.91
N ASP A 136 8.63 -6.86 13.10
CA ASP A 136 8.93 -8.11 13.80
C ASP A 136 8.53 -9.34 12.97
N TYR A 137 7.40 -9.27 12.24
CA TYR A 137 7.01 -10.33 11.31
C TYR A 137 8.00 -10.45 10.14
N LEU A 138 8.39 -9.34 9.54
CA LEU A 138 9.36 -9.31 8.44
C LEU A 138 10.75 -9.79 8.88
N GLU A 139 11.17 -9.49 10.10
CA GLU A 139 12.44 -10.00 10.64
C GLU A 139 12.40 -11.53 10.79
N ARG A 140 11.37 -12.06 11.46
CA ARG A 140 11.24 -13.51 11.72
C ARG A 140 11.10 -14.35 10.45
N ASN A 141 10.58 -13.76 9.37
CA ASN A 141 10.36 -14.46 8.11
C ASN A 141 11.39 -14.10 7.02
N PHE A 142 12.46 -13.38 7.37
CA PHE A 142 13.42 -12.86 6.40
C PHE A 142 14.06 -13.96 5.53
N PHE A 143 14.38 -15.12 6.11
CA PHE A 143 15.02 -16.25 5.39
C PHE A 143 14.02 -17.30 4.88
N THR A 144 12.71 -17.04 4.94
CA THR A 144 11.70 -17.98 4.46
C THR A 144 11.78 -18.08 2.93
N THR A 145 11.92 -19.30 2.40
CA THR A 145 12.03 -19.60 0.95
C THR A 145 10.77 -20.21 0.33
N ALA A 146 9.69 -20.37 1.10
CA ALA A 146 8.41 -20.85 0.57
C ALA A 146 7.84 -19.90 -0.50
N SER A 147 6.82 -20.31 -1.26
CA SER A 147 6.18 -19.48 -2.31
C SER A 147 5.78 -18.07 -1.82
N ASP A 148 5.43 -17.97 -0.54
CA ASP A 148 5.02 -16.75 0.16
C ASP A 148 6.14 -16.11 1.01
N GLY A 149 7.36 -16.61 0.89
CA GLY A 149 8.55 -16.15 1.60
C GLY A 149 9.28 -14.97 0.94
N ASN A 150 10.42 -14.60 1.50
CA ASN A 150 11.24 -13.48 1.05
C ASN A 150 12.38 -13.93 0.12
N THR A 151 13.31 -14.74 0.63
CA THR A 151 14.49 -15.15 -0.12
C THR A 151 14.10 -15.96 -1.35
N ARG A 152 14.61 -15.55 -2.52
CA ARG A 152 14.27 -16.06 -3.87
C ARG A 152 12.93 -15.58 -4.44
N ASN A 153 12.25 -14.68 -3.75
CA ASN A 153 11.08 -13.98 -4.26
C ASN A 153 11.40 -12.49 -4.46
N PHE A 154 11.80 -12.12 -5.70
CA PHE A 154 12.19 -10.75 -6.01
C PHE A 154 11.08 -9.73 -5.75
N TYR A 155 9.82 -10.13 -5.90
CA TYR A 155 8.68 -9.26 -5.60
C TYR A 155 8.61 -8.94 -4.10
N ALA A 156 8.74 -9.95 -3.24
CA ALA A 156 8.77 -9.78 -1.79
C ALA A 156 9.99 -8.96 -1.33
N MET A 157 11.17 -9.27 -1.87
CA MET A 157 12.41 -8.55 -1.57
C MET A 157 12.33 -7.06 -1.96
N TYR A 158 11.78 -6.76 -3.14
CA TYR A 158 11.62 -5.38 -3.59
C TYR A 158 10.55 -4.64 -2.78
N GLY A 159 9.46 -5.30 -2.40
CA GLY A 159 8.47 -4.76 -1.47
C GLY A 159 9.11 -4.34 -0.14
N PHE A 160 9.94 -5.21 0.43
CA PHE A 160 10.66 -4.92 1.68
C PHE A 160 11.64 -3.76 1.55
N TYR A 161 12.45 -3.72 0.49
CA TYR A 161 13.35 -2.59 0.24
C TYR A 161 12.61 -1.26 0.18
N LYS A 162 11.48 -1.19 -0.56
CA LYS A 162 10.64 0.01 -0.62
C LYS A 162 10.13 0.41 0.76
N ALA A 163 9.64 -0.55 1.54
CA ALA A 163 9.12 -0.31 2.89
C ALA A 163 10.19 0.29 3.83
N MET A 164 11.40 -0.25 3.82
CA MET A 164 12.51 0.26 4.63
C MET A 164 12.90 1.68 4.21
N LYS A 165 13.07 1.88 2.90
CA LYS A 165 13.43 3.18 2.35
C LYS A 165 12.46 4.30 2.73
N LEU A 166 11.15 4.04 2.72
CA LEU A 166 10.13 5.05 3.06
C LEU A 166 10.16 5.47 4.54
N TYR A 167 10.52 4.56 5.44
CA TYR A 167 10.63 4.86 6.86
C TYR A 167 11.99 5.46 7.26
N GLY A 168 12.88 5.69 6.30
CA GLY A 168 14.17 6.31 6.53
C GLY A 168 15.15 5.42 7.28
N THR A 169 14.94 4.10 7.29
CA THR A 169 15.99 3.16 7.70
C THR A 169 17.05 3.16 6.59
N SER A 170 18.25 3.66 6.91
CA SER A 170 19.37 3.70 5.99
C SER A 170 19.83 2.28 5.62
N ASP A 171 20.30 2.12 4.39
CA ASP A 171 20.93 0.89 3.87
C ASP A 171 22.10 0.40 4.75
#